data_AF-A0AA37SRQ4-F1
#
_entry.id   AF-A0AA37SRQ4-F1
#
_cell.length_a   1.000
_cell.length_b   1.000
_cell.length_c   1.000
_cell.angle_alpha   90.00
_cell.angle_beta   90.00
_cell.angle_gamma   90.00
#
_symmetry.space_group_name_H-M   'P 1'
#
loop_
_entity.id
_entity.type
_entity.pdbx_description
1 polymer ?
#
loop_
_entity_poly.entity_id
_entity_poly.type
_entity_poly.pdbx_seq_one_letter_code
_entity_poly.pdbx_strand_id
1 'polypeptide(L)'
;MGTPLLAGVVSLMIDVNPCLTPAAIEEILVQTADPIPPNANSSITRAGKINAYAAVQMAQNLSQNKVYAGTQTIENDYISGDLTIICL
;
A
#
# COMPACT_ATOMS: atom_id res chain seq x y z
N MET A 1 7.42 -1.38 21.58
CA MET A 1 5.99 -1.05 21.40
C MET A 1 5.77 -0.33 20.07
N GLY A 2 6.24 -0.88 18.94
CA GLY A 2 6.08 -0.24 17.61
C GLY A 2 5.23 -1.09 16.65
N THR A 3 5.34 -2.40 16.77
CA THR A 3 4.62 -3.41 16.00
C THR A 3 3.08 -3.28 16.04
N PRO A 4 2.40 -3.13 17.19
CA PRO A 4 0.94 -2.99 17.18
C PRO A 4 0.47 -1.65 16.60
N LEU A 5 1.28 -0.59 16.70
CA LEU A 5 0.96 0.70 16.08
C LEU A 5 1.03 0.60 14.55
N LEU A 6 2.08 -0.04 14.03
CA LEU A 6 2.21 -0.37 12.61
C LEU A 6 1.03 -1.19 12.10
N ALA A 7 0.63 -2.23 12.84
CA ALA A 7 -0.51 -3.06 12.48
C ALA A 7 -1.82 -2.24 12.36
N GLY A 8 -2.04 -1.28 13.27
CA GLY A 8 -3.19 -0.36 13.19
C GLY A 8 -3.14 0.56 11.97
N VAL A 9 -1.97 1.10 11.62
CA VAL A 9 -1.81 1.94 10.41
C VAL A 9 -2.06 1.13 9.15
N VAL A 10 -1.51 -0.08 9.06
CA VAL A 10 -1.74 -1.00 7.94
C VAL A 10 -3.23 -1.35 7.82
N SER A 11 -3.92 -1.58 8.95
CA SER A 11 -5.37 -1.81 8.94
C SER A 11 -6.13 -0.63 8.31
N LEU A 12 -5.74 0.60 8.60
CA LEU A 12 -6.37 1.79 8.02
C LEU A 12 -6.04 1.95 6.53
N MET A 13 -4.82 1.59 6.10
CA MET A 13 -4.47 1.59 4.68
C MET A 13 -5.32 0.59 3.88
N ILE A 14 -5.53 -0.61 4.43
CA ILE A 14 -6.37 -1.66 3.81
C ILE A 14 -7.84 -1.27 3.81
N ASP A 15 -8.34 -0.66 4.88
CA ASP A 15 -9.74 -0.20 4.98
C ASP A 15 -10.07 0.80 3.86
N VAL A 16 -9.11 1.65 3.51
CA VAL A 16 -9.29 2.64 2.45
C VAL A 16 -8.99 2.10 1.05
N ASN A 17 -8.05 1.16 0.94
CA ASN A 17 -7.72 0.49 -0.32
C ASN A 17 -7.50 -1.01 -0.12
N PRO A 18 -8.54 -1.83 -0.31
CA PRO A 18 -8.46 -3.28 -0.10
C PRO A 18 -7.62 -3.99 -1.17
N CYS A 19 -7.32 -3.32 -2.29
CA CYS A 19 -6.54 -3.89 -3.39
C CYS A 19 -5.02 -3.84 -3.13
N LEU A 20 -4.57 -3.31 -1.99
CA LEU A 20 -3.15 -3.18 -1.68
C LEU A 20 -2.51 -4.55 -1.41
N THR A 21 -1.40 -4.83 -2.09
CA THR A 21 -0.59 -6.01 -1.83
C THR A 21 0.37 -5.78 -0.66
N PRO A 22 0.81 -6.82 0.06
CA PRO A 22 1.78 -6.67 1.15
C PRO A 22 3.07 -5.94 0.73
N ALA A 23 3.55 -6.19 -0.49
CA ALA A 23 4.72 -5.51 -1.04
C ALA A 23 4.45 -4.00 -1.26
N ALA A 24 3.27 -3.65 -1.79
CA ALA A 24 2.88 -2.24 -1.96
C ALA A 24 2.74 -1.53 -0.61
N ILE A 25 2.19 -2.20 0.40
CA ILE A 25 2.06 -1.65 1.76
C ILE A 25 3.45 -1.33 2.34
N GLU A 26 4.40 -2.26 2.22
CA GLU A 26 5.78 -2.03 2.69
C GLU A 26 6.43 -0.84 1.97
N GLU A 27 6.25 -0.75 0.66
CA GLU A 27 6.82 0.33 -0.14
C GLU A 27 6.21 1.69 0.21
N ILE A 28 4.89 1.79 0.38
CA ILE A 28 4.22 3.01 0.84
C ILE A 28 4.77 3.45 2.20
N LEU A 29 4.90 2.52 3.16
CA LEU A 29 5.41 2.83 4.49
C LEU A 29 6.85 3.36 4.47
N VAL A 30 7.67 2.87 3.52
CA VAL A 30 9.05 3.33 3.32
C VAL A 30 9.09 4.70 2.67
N GLN A 31 8.30 4.92 1.61
CA GLN A 31 8.28 6.17 0.87
C GLN A 31 7.67 7.33 1.66
N THR A 32 6.74 7.03 2.56
CA THR A 32 6.03 8.03 3.37
C THR A 32 6.66 8.25 4.74
N ALA A 33 7.73 7.53 5.09
CA ALA A 33 8.40 7.71 6.37
C ALA A 33 9.06 9.09 6.48
N ASP A 34 8.87 9.74 7.63
CA ASP A 34 9.61 10.95 7.97
C ASP A 34 11.08 10.60 8.25
N PRO A 35 12.04 11.48 7.92
CA PRO A 35 13.46 11.23 8.13
C PRO A 35 13.78 10.90 9.58
N ILE A 36 14.79 10.03 9.76
CA ILE A 36 15.30 9.65 11.08
C ILE A 36 15.85 10.90 11.76
N PRO A 37 15.42 11.22 13.00
CA PRO A 37 15.99 12.35 13.72
C PRO A 37 17.48 12.12 13.96
N PRO A 38 18.32 13.18 13.96
CA PRO A 38 19.78 13.06 13.93
C PRO A 38 20.40 12.35 15.15
N ASN A 39 19.62 12.13 16.20
CA ASN A 39 20.00 11.42 17.42
C ASN A 39 19.64 9.92 17.41
N ALA A 40 18.95 9.42 16.38
CA ALA A 40 18.53 8.04 16.28
C ALA A 40 19.50 7.24 15.38
N ASN A 41 19.80 6.02 15.81
CA ASN A 41 20.71 5.14 15.09
C ASN A 41 20.09 4.73 13.73
N SER A 42 20.77 5.03 12.64
CA SER A 42 20.32 4.70 11.28
C SER A 42 20.33 3.20 10.98
N SER A 43 21.07 2.38 11.75
CA SER A 43 21.13 0.93 11.54
C SER A 43 19.91 0.16 12.05
N ILE A 44 19.03 0.77 12.84
CA ILE A 44 17.83 0.13 13.40
C ILE A 44 16.54 0.51 12.67
N THR A 45 16.60 1.45 11.72
CA THR A 45 15.42 1.97 11.03
C THR A 45 15.64 1.99 9.53
N ARG A 46 14.78 1.32 8.75
CA ARG A 46 14.93 1.23 7.29
C ARG A 46 14.71 2.57 6.58
N ALA A 47 13.65 3.29 6.93
CA ALA A 47 13.21 4.50 6.21
C ALA A 47 13.06 5.70 7.15
N GLY A 48 12.52 5.48 8.34
CA GLY A 48 12.43 6.51 9.36
C GLY A 48 11.23 6.35 10.28
N LYS A 49 10.73 7.48 10.77
CA LYS A 49 9.55 7.52 11.64
C LYS A 49 8.30 7.39 10.77
N ILE A 50 7.41 6.48 11.14
CA ILE A 50 6.19 6.21 10.38
C ILE A 50 5.28 7.44 10.39
N ASN A 51 4.77 7.80 9.21
CA ASN A 51 3.77 8.86 9.03
C ASN A 51 2.45 8.23 8.55
N ALA A 52 1.54 7.97 9.49
CA ALA A 52 0.27 7.31 9.19
C ALA A 52 -0.61 8.11 8.22
N TYR A 53 -0.60 9.44 8.33
CA TYR A 53 -1.41 10.30 7.46
C TYR A 53 -0.93 10.22 6.01
N ALA A 54 0.37 10.38 5.78
CA ALA A 54 0.94 10.29 4.44
C ALA A 54 0.79 8.88 3.84
N ALA A 55 0.97 7.83 4.65
CA ALA A 55 0.78 6.45 4.23
C ALA A 55 -0.66 6.16 3.75
N VAL A 56 -1.67 6.58 4.52
CA VAL A 56 -3.08 6.38 4.16
C VAL A 56 -3.48 7.26 2.97
N GLN A 57 -2.96 8.48 2.88
CA GLN A 57 -3.18 9.35 1.72
C GLN A 57 -2.58 8.74 0.45
N MET A 58 -1.40 8.14 0.52
CA MET A 58 -0.80 7.46 -0.62
C MET A 58 -1.56 6.18 -0.99
N ALA A 59 -2.01 5.41 0.01
CA ALA A 59 -2.89 4.26 -0.17
C ALA A 59 -4.19 4.62 -0.91
N GLN A 60 -4.80 5.76 -0.59
CA GLN A 60 -5.99 6.29 -1.30
C GLN A 60 -5.72 6.55 -2.78
N ASN A 61 -4.57 7.13 -3.11
CA ASN A 61 -4.25 7.54 -4.47
C ASN A 61 -3.80 6.37 -5.36
N LEU A 62 -3.44 5.22 -4.78
CA LEU A 62 -3.04 4.02 -5.51
C LEU A 62 -4.26 3.26 -6.05
N SER A 63 -4.92 3.81 -7.06
CA SER A 63 -5.94 3.09 -7.82
C SER A 63 -5.28 2.22 -8.90
N GLN A 64 -5.14 0.93 -8.62
CA GLN A 64 -4.68 -0.08 -9.58
C GLN A 64 -5.89 -0.64 -10.35
N ASN A 65 -6.59 0.20 -11.12
CA ASN A 65 -7.69 -0.27 -11.95
C ASN A 65 -7.13 -0.79 -13.29
N LYS A 66 -6.93 -2.11 -13.39
CA LYS A 66 -6.44 -2.74 -14.62
C LYS A 66 -7.58 -2.98 -15.59
N VAL A 67 -7.50 -2.39 -16.79
CA VAL A 67 -8.46 -2.61 -17.88
C VAL A 67 -7.83 -3.54 -18.91
N TYR A 68 -8.39 -4.72 -19.05
CA TYR A 68 -8.02 -5.68 -20.08
C TYR A 68 -8.91 -5.48 -21.31
N ALA A 69 -8.30 -5.14 -22.45
CA ALA A 69 -9.00 -4.98 -23.72
C ALA A 69 -8.57 -6.06 -24.73
N GLY A 70 -9.51 -6.57 -25.51
CA GLY A 70 -9.27 -7.62 -26.51
C GLY A 70 -9.11 -9.03 -25.93
N THR A 71 -8.63 -9.98 -26.74
CA THR A 71 -8.35 -11.35 -26.28
C THR A 71 -7.04 -11.39 -25.52
N GLN A 72 -7.11 -11.47 -24.19
CA GLN A 72 -5.93 -11.59 -23.32
C GLN A 72 -6.14 -12.70 -22.28
N THR A 73 -5.11 -13.50 -22.05
CA THR A 73 -5.09 -14.47 -20.96
C THR A 73 -4.63 -13.76 -19.69
N ILE A 74 -5.49 -13.69 -18.68
CA ILE A 74 -5.14 -13.13 -17.37
C ILE A 74 -4.54 -14.26 -16.53
N GLU A 75 -3.25 -14.19 -16.26
CA GLU A 75 -2.54 -15.14 -15.38
C GLU A 75 -2.03 -14.43 -14.13
N ASN A 76 -2.36 -14.97 -12.95
CA ASN A 76 -1.91 -14.50 -11.63
C ASN A 76 -2.31 -13.08 -11.23
N ASP A 77 -3.38 -12.52 -11.80
CA ASP A 77 -3.85 -11.20 -11.40
C ASP A 77 -4.88 -11.26 -10.26
N TYR A 78 -4.81 -10.30 -9.35
CA TYR A 78 -5.68 -10.21 -8.18
C TYR A 78 -6.77 -9.17 -8.44
N ILE A 79 -8.03 -9.61 -8.44
CA ILE A 79 -9.18 -8.70 -8.51
C ILE A 79 -9.75 -8.53 -7.11
N SER A 80 -9.75 -7.29 -6.63
CA SER A 80 -10.43 -6.88 -5.40
C SER A 80 -11.55 -5.92 -5.78
N GLY A 81 -12.78 -6.39 -5.70
CA GLY A 81 -13.99 -5.68 -6.15
C GLY A 81 -14.74 -6.42 -7.26
N ASP A 82 -15.52 -5.67 -8.04
CA ASP A 82 -16.40 -6.23 -9.08
C ASP A 82 -15.68 -6.42 -10.42
N LEU A 83 -15.80 -7.61 -11.01
CA LEU A 83 -15.37 -7.90 -12.38
C LEU A 83 -16.54 -7.69 -13.34
N THR A 84 -16.43 -6.74 -14.26
CA THR A 84 -17.43 -6.51 -15.31
C THR A 84 -16.92 -6.99 -16.66
N ILE A 85 -17.57 -7.99 -17.24
CA ILE A 85 -17.30 -8.48 -18.60
C ILE A 85 -18.34 -7.88 -19.55
N ILE A 86 -17.87 -7.13 -20.54
CA ILE A 86 -18.73 -6.50 -21.54
C ILE A 86 -18.55 -7.24 -22.86
N CYS A 87 -19.59 -7.95 -23.31
CA CYS A 87 -19.64 -8.44 -24.69
C CYS A 87 -20.18 -7.31 -25.57
N LEU A 88 -19.46 -7.00 -26.65
CA LEU A 88 -19.96 -6.16 -27.75
C LEU A 88 -20.79 -7.01 -28.72
#